data_AF-A0A0N1FM25-F1
#
_entry.id   AF-A0A0N1FM25-F1
#
_cell.length_a   1.000
_cell.length_b   1.000
_cell.length_c   1.000
_cell.angle_alpha   90.00
_cell.angle_beta   90.00
_cell.angle_gamma   90.00
#
_symmetry.space_group_name_H-M   'P 1'
#
loop_
_entity.id
_entity.type
_entity.pdbx_description
1 polymer ?
#
loop_
_entity_poly.entity_id
_entity_poly.type
_entity_poly.pdbx_seq_one_letter_code
_entity_poly.pdbx_strand_id
1 'polypeptide(L)'
;MDSYDPQAEQDDHATGTGTGSAARPVLEAPDIARVLTRIAHEIVERAKGADDVVLLGIPTRGVFLAQRLAAKLEEITDRKVPVGSLDITMYRDDLRMHPPRALARTDIPGDGVDGRLVVLVDDVLFSGRTIRAALDALNDIGRPRAVQLAVLVDRGHRELPIRADYVGKNLPTSLRETVKVQLAEEDGRDTVLLGARRTPPGART
;
A
#
# COMPACT_ATOMS: atom_id res chain seq x y z
N MET A 1 22.01 17.04 71.40
CA MET A 1 21.95 15.99 70.34
C MET A 1 20.91 16.47 69.34
N ASP A 2 20.99 17.73 68.90
CA ASP A 2 21.97 18.36 68.01
C ASP A 2 21.93 17.77 66.59
N SER A 3 21.41 18.63 65.70
CA SER A 3 21.70 18.78 64.29
C SER A 3 20.91 17.92 63.29
N TYR A 4 19.84 18.51 62.75
CA TYR A 4 19.55 18.36 61.32
C TYR A 4 19.12 19.71 60.73
N ASP A 5 19.73 20.00 59.59
CA ASP A 5 19.95 21.30 58.95
C ASP A 5 18.80 21.64 57.96
N PRO A 6 18.21 22.86 57.99
CA PRO A 6 17.19 23.28 57.05
C PRO A 6 17.76 24.28 56.04
N GLN A 7 18.25 23.81 54.88
CA GLN A 7 18.22 24.52 53.58
C GLN A 7 19.03 23.76 52.51
N ALA A 8 18.33 23.24 51.50
CA ALA A 8 18.85 23.15 50.14
C ALA A 8 17.67 23.28 49.17
N GLU A 9 17.64 24.44 48.52
CA GLU A 9 16.81 24.88 47.40
C GLU A 9 16.81 23.85 46.26
N GLN A 10 15.64 23.54 45.69
CA GLN A 10 15.24 23.95 44.33
C GLN A 10 16.36 23.79 43.29
N ASP A 11 16.25 22.78 42.43
CA ASP A 11 15.98 23.03 41.02
C ASP A 11 15.84 21.73 40.20
N ASP A 12 14.70 21.68 39.54
CA ASP A 12 14.56 21.49 38.10
C ASP A 12 14.68 20.10 37.44
N HIS A 13 13.82 19.99 36.43
CA HIS A 13 13.79 19.05 35.32
C HIS A 13 13.29 17.62 35.57
N ALA A 14 11.95 17.57 35.54
CA ALA A 14 11.19 16.59 34.78
C ALA A 14 11.92 16.19 33.48
N THR A 15 12.65 15.08 33.53
CA THR A 15 13.14 14.42 32.33
C THR A 15 12.18 13.28 32.01
N GLY A 16 11.07 13.64 31.36
CA GLY A 16 10.29 12.69 30.57
C GLY A 16 11.22 12.11 29.52
N THR A 17 11.67 10.88 29.74
CA THR A 17 12.49 10.13 28.80
C THR A 17 11.65 9.88 27.54
N GLY A 18 11.98 10.63 26.48
CA GLY A 18 11.36 10.50 25.18
C GLY A 18 11.48 9.07 24.66
N THR A 19 10.36 8.36 24.63
CA THR A 19 10.25 7.08 23.96
C THR A 19 10.39 7.33 22.46
N GLY A 20 11.43 6.72 21.85
CA GLY A 20 11.54 6.69 20.39
C GLY A 20 10.24 6.14 19.81
N SER A 21 9.52 6.98 19.06
CA SER A 21 8.15 6.71 18.62
C SER A 21 8.09 5.39 17.85
N ALA A 22 7.65 4.33 18.53
CA ALA A 22 7.41 3.03 17.93
C ALA A 22 6.29 3.17 16.88
N ALA A 23 6.43 2.48 15.75
CA ALA A 23 5.40 2.48 14.73
C ALA A 23 4.09 1.94 15.34
N ARG A 24 3.01 2.71 15.21
CA ARG A 24 1.70 2.37 15.77
C ARG A 24 0.85 1.62 14.73
N PRO A 25 0.08 0.60 15.12
CA PRO A 25 -0.89 0.00 14.22
C PRO A 25 -2.02 0.99 13.89
N VAL A 26 -2.46 0.99 12.63
CA VAL A 26 -3.57 1.80 12.12
C VAL A 26 -4.67 0.97 11.45
N LEU A 27 -4.35 -0.26 11.07
CA LEU A 27 -5.27 -1.30 10.63
C LEU A 27 -4.72 -2.64 11.12
N GLU A 28 -5.58 -3.48 11.68
CA GLU A 28 -5.26 -4.88 12.01
C GLU A 28 -6.01 -5.83 11.07
N ALA A 29 -5.75 -7.14 11.18
CA ALA A 29 -6.34 -8.17 10.30
C ALA A 29 -7.86 -8.04 10.06
N PRO A 30 -8.71 -7.84 11.11
CA PRO A 30 -10.15 -7.67 10.90
C PRO A 30 -10.50 -6.39 10.13
N ASP A 31 -9.69 -5.33 10.27
CA ASP A 31 -9.89 -4.08 9.55
C ASP A 31 -9.54 -4.25 8.06
N ILE A 32 -8.41 -4.90 7.76
CA ILE A 32 -7.99 -5.19 6.39
C ILE A 32 -9.03 -6.06 5.70
N ALA A 33 -9.52 -7.11 6.37
CA ALA A 33 -10.56 -7.99 5.81
C ALA A 33 -11.84 -7.22 5.46
N ARG A 34 -12.32 -6.34 6.35
CA ARG A 34 -13.51 -5.49 6.12
C ARG A 34 -13.29 -4.49 4.99
N VAL A 35 -12.11 -3.88 4.95
CA VAL A 35 -11.73 -2.93 3.89
C VAL A 35 -11.75 -3.62 2.52
N LEU A 36 -11.16 -4.81 2.41
CA LEU A 36 -11.15 -5.55 1.15
C LEU A 36 -12.55 -6.00 0.73
N THR A 37 -13.42 -6.39 1.66
CA THR A 37 -14.84 -6.67 1.36
C THR A 37 -15.54 -5.44 0.80
N ARG A 38 -15.34 -4.26 1.40
CA ARG A 38 -15.92 -3.01 0.89
C ARG A 38 -15.43 -2.69 -0.53
N ILE A 39 -14.12 -2.78 -0.78
CA ILE A 39 -13.55 -2.54 -2.11
C ILE A 39 -14.14 -3.51 -3.14
N ALA A 40 -14.30 -4.80 -2.79
CA ALA A 40 -14.90 -5.78 -3.69
C ALA A 40 -16.34 -5.41 -4.07
N HIS A 41 -17.17 -4.97 -3.12
CA HIS A 41 -18.53 -4.47 -3.43
C HIS A 41 -18.49 -3.22 -4.32
N GLU A 42 -17.60 -2.26 -4.06
CA GLU A 42 -17.45 -1.05 -4.90
C GLU A 42 -17.04 -1.40 -6.34
N ILE A 43 -16.19 -2.41 -6.53
CA ILE A 43 -15.81 -2.90 -7.86
C ILE A 43 -17.03 -3.50 -8.56
N VAL A 44 -17.78 -4.39 -7.91
CA VAL A 44 -18.97 -5.02 -8.51
C VAL A 44 -20.01 -3.98 -8.93
N GLU A 45 -20.27 -2.99 -8.07
CA GLU A 45 -21.23 -1.91 -8.34
C GLU A 45 -20.80 -1.07 -9.56
N ARG A 46 -19.54 -0.62 -9.61
CA ARG A 46 -19.05 0.21 -10.71
C ARG A 46 -18.88 -0.54 -12.02
N ALA A 47 -18.50 -1.82 -11.96
CA ALA A 47 -18.29 -2.68 -13.12
C ALA A 47 -19.59 -3.37 -13.60
N LYS A 48 -20.75 -3.05 -13.02
CA LYS A 48 -22.06 -3.64 -13.37
C LYS A 48 -22.08 -5.17 -13.39
N GLY A 49 -21.43 -5.80 -12.40
CA GLY A 49 -21.34 -7.27 -12.29
C GLY A 49 -19.92 -7.84 -12.37
N ALA A 50 -18.92 -7.04 -12.75
CA ALA A 50 -17.51 -7.43 -12.82
C ALA A 50 -17.14 -8.48 -13.88
N ASP A 51 -18.00 -8.70 -14.88
CA ASP A 51 -17.87 -9.71 -15.94
C ASP A 51 -16.57 -9.60 -16.74
N ASP A 52 -16.09 -8.38 -16.95
CA ASP A 52 -14.91 -8.09 -17.75
C ASP A 52 -13.73 -7.53 -16.93
N VAL A 53 -13.80 -7.66 -15.61
CA VAL A 53 -12.74 -7.21 -14.70
C VAL A 53 -11.53 -8.15 -14.77
N VAL A 54 -10.34 -7.56 -14.77
CA VAL A 54 -9.06 -8.26 -14.56
C VAL A 54 -8.31 -7.53 -13.45
N LEU A 55 -7.91 -8.24 -12.41
CA LEU A 55 -7.09 -7.68 -11.33
C LEU A 55 -5.61 -7.89 -11.63
N LEU A 56 -4.80 -6.83 -11.59
CA LEU A 56 -3.36 -6.93 -11.71
C LEU A 56 -2.70 -6.32 -10.47
N GLY A 57 -2.11 -7.18 -9.65
CA GLY A 57 -1.36 -6.74 -8.47
C GLY A 57 0.03 -6.24 -8.84
N ILE A 58 0.43 -5.11 -8.24
CA ILE A 58 1.80 -4.60 -8.35
C ILE A 58 2.66 -5.29 -7.28
N PRO A 59 3.76 -5.99 -7.66
CA PRO A 59 4.58 -6.70 -6.71
C PRO A 59 5.22 -5.82 -5.62
N THR A 60 5.39 -6.30 -4.39
CA THR A 60 5.05 -7.66 -3.92
C THR A 60 3.64 -7.73 -3.33
N ARG A 61 3.31 -6.85 -2.36
CA ARG A 61 2.08 -6.93 -1.56
C ARG A 61 0.81 -6.65 -2.35
N GLY A 62 0.87 -5.85 -3.41
CA GLY A 62 -0.28 -5.63 -4.30
C GLY A 62 -0.79 -6.93 -4.94
N VAL A 63 0.09 -7.92 -5.18
CA VAL A 63 -0.29 -9.25 -5.70
C VAL A 63 -1.14 -10.02 -4.70
N PHE A 64 -0.72 -10.08 -3.43
CA PHE A 64 -1.49 -10.75 -2.39
C PHE A 64 -2.84 -10.06 -2.16
N LEU A 65 -2.89 -8.73 -2.18
CA LEU A 65 -4.14 -7.98 -2.10
C LEU A 65 -5.05 -8.26 -3.30
N ALA A 66 -4.51 -8.34 -4.52
CA ALA A 66 -5.28 -8.67 -5.72
C ALA A 66 -5.90 -10.07 -5.62
N GLN A 67 -5.15 -11.06 -5.13
CA GLN A 67 -5.65 -12.42 -4.92
C GLN A 67 -6.78 -12.46 -3.88
N ARG A 68 -6.62 -11.76 -2.76
CA ARG A 68 -7.67 -11.65 -1.73
C ARG A 68 -8.92 -10.92 -2.25
N LEU A 69 -8.75 -9.90 -3.09
CA LEU A 69 -9.87 -9.23 -3.76
C LEU A 69 -10.57 -10.15 -4.75
N ALA A 70 -9.82 -10.91 -5.55
CA ALA A 70 -10.39 -11.88 -6.49
C ALA A 70 -11.28 -12.90 -5.77
N ALA A 71 -10.82 -13.46 -4.64
CA ALA A 71 -11.61 -14.38 -3.82
C ALA A 71 -12.93 -13.75 -3.34
N LYS A 72 -12.87 -12.50 -2.86
CA LYS A 72 -14.08 -11.77 -2.41
C LYS A 72 -15.03 -11.45 -3.56
N LEU A 73 -14.51 -11.12 -4.74
CA LEU A 73 -15.34 -10.90 -5.91
C LEU A 73 -16.01 -12.20 -6.37
N GLU A 74 -15.31 -13.34 -6.29
CA GLU A 74 -15.88 -14.65 -6.58
C GLU A 74 -16.99 -15.01 -5.59
N GLU A 75 -16.80 -14.76 -4.29
CA GLU A 75 -17.86 -14.92 -3.27
C GLU A 75 -19.10 -14.05 -3.53
N ILE A 76 -18.94 -12.85 -4.10
CA ILE A 76 -20.05 -11.91 -4.35
C ILE A 76 -20.77 -12.22 -5.67
N THR A 77 -20.03 -12.68 -6.68
CA THR A 77 -20.52 -12.79 -8.06
C THR A 77 -20.72 -14.21 -8.55
N ASP A 78 -20.35 -15.21 -7.73
CA ASP A 78 -20.29 -16.64 -8.07
C ASP A 78 -19.47 -16.94 -9.34
N ARG A 79 -18.47 -16.08 -9.64
CA ARG A 79 -17.65 -16.15 -10.85
C ARG A 79 -16.19 -15.88 -10.56
N LYS A 80 -15.32 -16.66 -11.18
CA LYS A 80 -13.87 -16.46 -11.09
C LYS A 80 -13.46 -15.15 -11.76
N VAL A 81 -12.79 -14.29 -11.01
CA VAL A 81 -12.18 -13.07 -11.54
C VAL A 81 -10.72 -13.36 -11.91
N PRO A 82 -10.31 -13.12 -13.18
CA PRO A 82 -8.91 -13.23 -13.58
C PRO A 82 -8.01 -12.32 -12.73
N VAL A 83 -6.98 -12.91 -12.13
CA VAL A 83 -5.99 -12.19 -11.31
C VAL A 83 -4.58 -12.53 -11.77
N GLY A 84 -3.73 -11.51 -11.84
CA GLY A 84 -2.33 -11.64 -12.24
C GLY A 84 -1.43 -10.62 -11.53
N SER A 85 -0.21 -10.49 -12.04
CA SER A 85 0.80 -9.58 -11.53
C SER A 85 1.43 -8.75 -12.65
N LEU A 86 1.80 -7.52 -12.32
CA LEU A 86 2.48 -6.61 -13.26
C LEU A 86 3.78 -6.11 -12.64
N ASP A 87 4.92 -6.70 -13.04
CA ASP A 87 6.22 -6.18 -12.66
C ASP A 87 6.50 -4.87 -13.40
N ILE A 88 6.77 -3.83 -12.63
CA ILE A 88 7.01 -2.48 -13.14
C ILE A 88 8.48 -2.08 -13.02
N THR A 89 9.35 -3.00 -12.61
CA THR A 89 10.72 -2.68 -12.18
C THR A 89 11.48 -1.94 -13.28
N MET A 90 11.33 -2.36 -14.54
CA MET A 90 11.99 -1.74 -15.70
C MET A 90 11.39 -0.40 -16.15
N TYR A 91 10.22 -0.01 -15.64
CA TYR A 91 9.48 1.20 -16.05
C TYR A 91 9.62 2.35 -15.04
N ARG A 92 10.31 2.11 -13.93
CA ARG A 92 10.54 3.12 -12.91
C ARG A 92 11.55 4.17 -13.38
N ASP A 93 11.24 5.42 -13.10
CA ASP A 93 12.07 6.58 -13.46
C ASP A 93 13.27 6.79 -12.51
N ASP A 94 13.27 6.10 -11.36
CA ASP A 94 14.26 6.21 -10.30
C ASP A 94 15.26 5.04 -10.24
N LEU A 95 15.33 4.20 -11.28
CA LEU A 95 16.18 3.00 -11.31
C LEU A 95 17.66 3.26 -11.02
N ARG A 96 18.16 4.45 -11.38
CA ARG A 96 19.56 4.85 -11.14
C ARG A 96 19.80 5.43 -9.74
N MET A 97 18.74 5.78 -9.01
CA MET A 97 18.81 6.44 -7.72
C MET A 97 18.68 5.48 -6.53
N HIS A 98 18.28 4.23 -6.78
CA HIS A 98 18.05 3.22 -5.75
C HIS A 98 18.80 1.92 -6.08
N PRO A 99 19.12 1.10 -5.06
CA PRO A 99 19.70 -0.22 -5.29
C PRO A 99 18.83 -1.04 -6.25
N PRO A 100 19.44 -1.87 -7.13
CA PRO A 100 18.69 -2.75 -8.00
C PRO A 100 17.70 -3.60 -7.21
N ARG A 101 16.44 -3.61 -7.65
CA ARG A 101 15.44 -4.57 -7.16
C ARG A 101 15.47 -5.80 -8.06
N ALA A 102 15.26 -6.97 -7.48
CA ALA A 102 15.05 -8.19 -8.25
C ALA A 102 13.79 -8.03 -9.10
N LEU A 103 13.85 -8.47 -10.37
CA LEU A 103 12.69 -8.51 -11.24
C LEU A 103 11.67 -9.49 -10.67
N ALA A 104 10.42 -9.06 -10.55
CA ALA A 104 9.31 -9.97 -10.33
C ALA A 104 8.77 -10.49 -11.67
N ARG A 105 7.94 -11.53 -11.62
CA ARG A 105 7.28 -12.05 -12.82
C ARG A 105 6.02 -11.24 -13.11
N THR A 106 5.90 -10.72 -14.33
CA THR A 106 4.61 -10.31 -14.91
C THR A 106 3.86 -11.56 -15.35
N ASP A 107 2.62 -11.69 -14.90
CA ASP A 107 1.73 -12.81 -15.20
C ASP A 107 0.35 -12.25 -15.54
N ILE A 108 -0.06 -12.38 -16.79
CA ILE A 108 -1.33 -11.85 -17.29
C ILE A 108 -2.30 -13.01 -17.48
N PRO A 109 -3.46 -13.00 -16.80
CA PRO A 109 -4.34 -14.17 -16.76
C PRO A 109 -5.27 -14.24 -17.98
N GLY A 110 -5.72 -15.46 -18.30
CA GLY A 110 -6.79 -15.72 -19.26
C GLY A 110 -6.53 -15.15 -20.65
N ASP A 111 -7.52 -14.46 -21.20
CA ASP A 111 -7.50 -13.89 -22.56
C ASP A 111 -6.69 -12.58 -22.67
N GLY A 112 -6.01 -12.16 -21.61
CA GLY A 112 -5.24 -10.92 -21.58
C GLY A 112 -6.03 -9.71 -21.04
N VAL A 113 -5.59 -8.52 -21.44
CA VAL A 113 -6.13 -7.24 -20.93
C VAL A 113 -6.93 -6.46 -21.98
N ASP A 114 -6.93 -6.89 -23.24
CA ASP A 114 -7.53 -6.15 -24.35
C ASP A 114 -9.05 -6.01 -24.20
N GLY A 115 -9.54 -4.77 -24.27
CA GLY A 115 -10.97 -4.47 -24.12
C GLY A 115 -11.56 -4.71 -22.73
N ARG A 116 -10.74 -5.14 -21.76
CA ARG A 116 -11.15 -5.43 -20.38
C ARG A 116 -11.12 -4.19 -19.49
N LEU A 117 -11.81 -4.26 -18.35
CA LEU A 117 -11.59 -3.34 -17.24
C LEU A 117 -10.44 -3.88 -16.38
N VAL A 118 -9.28 -3.24 -16.44
CA VAL A 118 -8.13 -3.60 -15.58
C VAL A 118 -8.19 -2.80 -14.29
N VAL A 119 -8.17 -3.49 -13.15
CA VAL A 119 -8.00 -2.86 -11.84
C VAL A 119 -6.58 -3.17 -11.35
N LEU A 120 -5.73 -2.16 -11.35
CA LEU A 120 -4.42 -2.22 -10.72
C LEU A 120 -4.60 -2.25 -9.20
N VAL A 121 -3.84 -3.10 -8.51
CA VAL A 121 -3.91 -3.25 -7.05
C VAL A 121 -2.55 -2.98 -6.43
N ASP A 122 -2.49 -2.01 -5.51
CA ASP A 122 -1.28 -1.65 -4.77
C ASP A 122 -1.56 -1.55 -3.26
N ASP A 123 -0.52 -1.65 -2.45
CA ASP A 123 -0.68 -1.58 -0.99
C ASP A 123 -0.82 -0.13 -0.49
N VAL A 124 0.02 0.78 -0.98
CA VAL A 124 0.05 2.18 -0.55
C VAL A 124 0.20 3.14 -1.73
N LEU A 125 -0.81 4.00 -1.94
CA LEU A 125 -0.68 5.12 -2.86
C LEU A 125 -0.01 6.33 -2.18
N PHE A 126 1.17 6.70 -2.69
CA PHE A 126 1.97 7.85 -2.23
C PHE A 126 2.13 8.90 -3.33
N SER A 127 3.30 9.03 -3.96
CA SER A 127 3.58 10.04 -5.00
C SER A 127 2.83 9.80 -6.32
N GLY A 128 2.47 8.55 -6.59
CA GLY A 128 1.84 8.10 -7.84
C GLY A 128 2.82 7.52 -8.87
N ARG A 129 4.15 7.58 -8.64
CA ARG A 129 5.16 7.11 -9.62
C ARG A 129 5.09 5.61 -9.91
N THR A 130 4.82 4.79 -8.89
CA THR A 130 4.57 3.34 -9.04
C THR A 130 3.45 3.09 -10.05
N ILE A 131 2.34 3.81 -9.93
CA ILE A 131 1.17 3.64 -10.79
C ILE A 131 1.45 4.18 -12.19
N ARG A 132 2.17 5.30 -12.33
CA ARG A 132 2.65 5.78 -13.64
C ARG A 132 3.44 4.69 -14.38
N ALA A 133 4.41 4.07 -13.70
CA ALA A 133 5.19 2.97 -14.26
C ALA A 133 4.34 1.73 -14.59
N ALA A 134 3.32 1.43 -13.78
CA ALA A 134 2.35 0.37 -14.06
C ALA A 134 1.53 0.66 -15.32
N LEU A 135 1.11 1.90 -15.54
CA LEU A 135 0.40 2.31 -16.76
C LEU A 135 1.29 2.17 -18.00
N ASP A 136 2.56 2.57 -17.91
CA ASP A 136 3.54 2.36 -19.00
C ASP A 136 3.73 0.87 -19.28
N ALA A 137 3.93 0.04 -18.25
CA ALA A 137 4.09 -1.40 -18.40
C ALA A 137 2.87 -2.08 -19.02
N LEU A 138 1.66 -1.65 -18.62
CA LEU A 138 0.41 -2.16 -19.13
C LEU A 138 0.22 -1.81 -20.62
N ASN A 139 0.68 -0.63 -21.05
CA ASN A 139 0.64 -0.21 -22.46
C ASN A 139 1.52 -1.08 -23.37
N ASP A 140 2.58 -1.71 -22.85
CA ASP A 140 3.38 -2.65 -23.64
C ASP A 140 2.73 -4.04 -23.74
N ILE A 141 1.75 -4.32 -22.88
CA ILE A 141 1.06 -5.61 -22.81
C ILE A 141 -0.22 -5.63 -23.65
N GLY A 142 -1.01 -4.55 -23.63
CA GLY A 142 -2.29 -4.54 -24.34
C GLY A 142 -3.05 -3.22 -24.25
N ARG A 143 -4.32 -3.25 -24.63
CA ARG A 143 -5.23 -2.09 -24.74
C ARG A 143 -6.51 -2.35 -23.95
N PRO A 144 -6.47 -2.19 -22.62
CA PRO A 144 -7.68 -2.27 -21.81
C PRO A 144 -8.68 -1.17 -22.19
N ARG A 145 -9.98 -1.46 -22.02
CA ARG A 145 -11.05 -0.48 -22.21
C ARG A 145 -10.94 0.66 -21.21
N ALA A 146 -10.58 0.32 -19.97
CA ALA A 146 -10.35 1.26 -18.89
C ALA A 146 -9.36 0.67 -17.89
N VAL A 147 -8.64 1.55 -17.21
CA VAL A 147 -7.75 1.18 -16.10
C VAL A 147 -8.22 1.92 -14.86
N GLN A 148 -8.41 1.18 -13.77
CA GLN A 148 -8.74 1.70 -12.45
C GLN A 148 -7.68 1.28 -11.44
N LEU A 149 -7.70 1.93 -10.28
CA LEU A 149 -6.74 1.68 -9.21
C LEU A 149 -7.46 1.41 -7.87
N ALA A 150 -7.15 0.26 -7.27
CA ALA A 150 -7.52 -0.08 -5.91
C ALA A 150 -6.28 -0.08 -5.00
N VAL A 151 -6.36 0.62 -3.87
CA VAL A 151 -5.28 0.63 -2.87
C VAL A 151 -5.79 0.39 -1.47
N LEU A 152 -4.99 -0.33 -0.66
CA LEU A 152 -5.33 -0.52 0.75
C LEU A 152 -5.22 0.81 1.53
N VAL A 153 -4.18 1.60 1.28
CA VAL A 153 -3.99 2.89 1.94
C VAL A 153 -3.69 3.99 0.92
N ASP A 154 -4.33 5.12 1.07
CA ASP A 154 -3.92 6.38 0.44
C ASP A 154 -3.31 7.29 1.50
N ARG A 155 -2.03 7.64 1.33
CA ARG A 155 -1.30 8.48 2.29
C ARG A 155 -1.06 9.93 1.84
N GLY A 156 -1.65 10.34 0.72
CA GLY A 156 -1.48 11.68 0.13
C GLY A 156 -0.11 11.93 -0.52
N HIS A 157 0.29 13.21 -0.58
CA HIS A 157 1.57 13.70 -1.15
C HIS A 157 1.81 13.33 -2.61
N ARG A 158 0.78 13.53 -3.44
CA ARG A 158 0.88 13.29 -4.88
C ARG A 158 1.90 14.20 -5.54
N GLU A 159 2.75 13.59 -6.36
CA GLU A 159 3.63 14.30 -7.30
C GLU A 159 3.10 14.21 -8.73
N LEU A 160 2.22 13.24 -8.99
CA LEU A 160 1.54 13.03 -10.26
C LEU A 160 0.02 13.13 -10.05
N PRO A 161 -0.76 13.54 -11.07
CA PRO A 161 -2.21 13.68 -11.00
C PRO A 161 -2.94 12.32 -11.02
N ILE A 162 -2.49 11.38 -10.19
CA ILE A 162 -3.02 10.02 -10.07
C ILE A 162 -3.83 9.90 -8.78
N ARG A 163 -5.05 9.38 -8.91
CA ARG A 163 -5.95 9.07 -7.79
C ARG A 163 -6.36 7.61 -7.89
N ALA A 164 -6.65 7.00 -6.74
CA ALA A 164 -7.26 5.68 -6.71
C ALA A 164 -8.77 5.81 -6.85
N ASP A 165 -9.36 4.86 -7.57
CA ASP A 165 -10.80 4.69 -7.70
C ASP A 165 -11.39 4.07 -6.44
N TYR A 166 -10.64 3.16 -5.82
CA TYR A 166 -11.00 2.42 -4.61
C TYR A 166 -9.93 2.61 -3.55
N VAL A 167 -10.31 3.18 -2.41
CA VAL A 167 -9.38 3.43 -1.30
C VAL A 167 -9.85 2.70 -0.06
N GLY A 168 -8.96 1.91 0.52
CA GLY A 168 -9.22 1.19 1.76
C GLY A 168 -9.27 2.12 2.98
N LYS A 169 -8.22 2.93 3.16
CA LYS A 169 -8.18 3.97 4.19
C LYS A 169 -7.39 5.18 3.70
N ASN A 170 -8.00 6.35 3.80
CA ASN A 170 -7.28 7.61 3.70
C ASN A 170 -6.55 7.85 5.03
N LEU A 171 -5.23 7.98 4.97
CA LEU A 171 -4.38 8.21 6.12
C LEU A 171 -3.55 9.47 5.88
N PRO A 172 -4.00 10.64 6.34
CA PRO A 172 -3.19 11.84 6.31
C PRO A 172 -1.87 11.58 7.05
N THR A 173 -0.75 11.79 6.36
CA THR A 173 0.60 11.63 6.92
C THR A 173 1.41 12.89 6.68
N SER A 174 2.51 13.05 7.41
CA SER A 174 3.60 13.95 7.04
C SER A 174 4.61 13.22 6.14
N LEU A 175 5.44 13.98 5.43
CA LEU A 175 6.57 13.43 4.66
C LEU A 175 7.63 12.73 5.54
N ARG A 176 7.62 13.00 6.86
CA ARG A 176 8.49 12.36 7.84
C ARG A 176 7.94 11.04 8.35
N GLU A 177 6.69 10.70 8.04
CA GLU A 177 6.08 9.43 8.42
C GLU A 177 6.22 8.39 7.30
N THR A 178 6.12 7.12 7.67
CA THR A 178 6.14 5.97 6.78
C THR A 178 4.94 5.09 7.10
N VAL A 179 4.28 4.63 6.05
CA VAL A 179 3.24 3.59 6.12
C VAL A 179 3.91 2.28 5.76
N LYS A 180 3.82 1.28 6.64
CA LYS A 180 4.29 -0.09 6.36
C LYS A 180 3.09 -1.02 6.39
N VAL A 181 2.78 -1.62 5.25
CA VAL A 181 1.81 -2.70 5.16
C VAL A 181 2.54 -4.01 5.43
N GLN A 182 1.90 -4.89 6.20
CA GLN A 182 2.32 -6.26 6.42
C GLN A 182 1.14 -7.17 6.12
N LEU A 183 1.39 -8.22 5.36
CA LEU A 183 0.38 -9.21 4.98
C LEU A 183 0.86 -10.59 5.39
N ALA A 184 -0.05 -11.46 5.82
CA ALA A 184 0.27 -12.79 6.32
C ALA A 184 1.15 -13.61 5.35
N GLU A 185 0.95 -13.48 4.05
CA GLU A 185 1.65 -14.22 2.99
C GLU A 185 3.14 -13.85 2.87
N GLU A 186 3.52 -12.62 3.25
CA GLU A 186 4.89 -12.09 3.12
C GLU A 186 5.55 -11.87 4.48
N ASP A 187 4.77 -11.43 5.47
CA ASP A 187 5.23 -10.93 6.76
C ASP A 187 4.77 -11.77 7.96
N GLY A 188 3.94 -12.79 7.75
CA GLY A 188 3.38 -13.64 8.81
C GLY A 188 2.26 -13.01 9.64
N ARG A 189 1.86 -11.76 9.35
CA ARG A 189 0.71 -11.10 9.97
C ARG A 189 0.12 -10.00 9.09
N ASP A 190 -1.18 -9.76 9.29
CA ASP A 190 -1.90 -8.65 8.67
C ASP A 190 -1.90 -7.43 9.59
N THR A 191 -1.20 -6.36 9.19
CA THR A 191 -1.26 -5.08 9.87
C THR A 191 -0.86 -3.94 8.94
N VAL A 192 -1.31 -2.72 9.24
CA VAL A 192 -0.73 -1.51 8.69
C VAL A 192 -0.18 -0.69 9.83
N LEU A 193 1.10 -0.33 9.74
CA LEU A 193 1.80 0.48 10.73
C LEU A 193 2.05 1.89 10.19
N LEU A 194 1.90 2.89 11.05
CA LEU A 194 2.34 4.26 10.81
C LEU A 194 3.45 4.60 11.81
N GLY A 195 4.58 5.10 11.33
CA GLY A 195 5.67 5.52 12.21
C GLY A 195 6.59 6.55 11.56
N ALA A 196 7.53 7.10 12.32
CA ALA A 196 8.53 8.00 11.79
C ALA A 196 9.47 7.26 10.81
N ARG A 197 9.88 7.96 9.74
CA ARG A 197 10.90 7.49 8.80
C ARG A 197 12.22 7.35 9.59
N ARG A 198 12.64 6.11 9.85
CA ARG A 198 13.95 5.87 10.49
C ARG A 198 15.04 6.29 9.50
N THR A 199 15.78 7.35 9.83
CA THR A 199 17.03 7.66 9.13
C THR A 199 18.04 6.57 9.50
N PRO A 200 18.67 5.88 8.52
CA PRO A 200 19.73 4.94 8.84
C PRO A 200 20.88 5.67 9.56
N PRO A 201 21.47 5.08 10.62
CA PRO A 201 22.62 5.66 11.29
C PRO A 201 23.80 5.70 10.31
N GLY A 202 24.21 6.89 9.88
CA GLY A 202 25.32 7.08 8.94
C GLY A 202 25.08 8.15 7.86
N ALA A 203 23.85 8.61 7.64
CA ALA A 203 23.57 9.73 6.75
C ALA A 203 23.65 11.07 7.50
N ARG A 204 24.85 11.44 7.95
CA ARG A 204 25.18 12.86 8.22
C ARG A 204 26.33 13.23 7.29
N THR A 205 26.08 14.31 6.54
CA THR A 205 27.01 15.03 5.69
C THR A 205 28.25 15.50 6.44
#